data_AF-A0A6B2H1B3-F1
#
_entry.id   AF-A0A6B2H1B3-F1
#
_cell.length_a   1.000
_cell.length_b   1.000
_cell.length_c   1.000
_cell.angle_alpha   90.00
_cell.angle_beta   90.00
_cell.angle_gamma   90.00
#
_symmetry.space_group_name_H-M   'P 1'
#
loop_
_entity.id
_entity.type
_entity.pdbx_description
1 polymer ?
#
loop_
_entity_poly.entity_id
_entity_poly.type
_entity_poly.pdbx_seq_one_letter_code
_entity_poly.pdbx_strand_id
1 'polypeptide(L)'
;MNYKDIPAENLLKIKTLGQLKAAGYEPQSVKQELRHNLIKKLQQKEDVFPGIWGYEETVIPDMQRAILSMHHINLLGLRGQAKTRIARQMIDLLDEYIPVVQGSELNDDPLQPLSRYAKDLVHEHGDDTPVSWLHRDERYTEKLATPDVSVADLIGDADPIKAATLKLPYSDERVIHFGLIPRSHRGIFVINELPDLQARIQVSLFNILQEGDIQIRGFKVRMPLDIQFVFTANPEDYTNRGSIVTPLKDRIESQIITHYPKTIETGKKITQQEARVKDEQHELVKTNDIIGDLIEQVAFEARESEYVDPKSGVSARLTISAFENLLSAAERRALLNGEKTTYVRVADFLNTIPSVTGKVELVYEGEQEGAGHVAQVLMGKAIRTQFLKYFPDPDKVKKAKQPSPYKAITDWFGDGNTVDILNDATAADYKKTLKRVPGLEELVEKQQPNAKGDEKLFMMEFALHGLAEHSQLSKSRLSTGLQFKDLLSGMFTMPRFGAEDEDEDQF
;
A
#
# COMPACT_ATOMS: atom_id res chain seq x y z
N MET A 1 4.75 39.79 -21.08
CA MET A 1 4.56 38.92 -19.90
C MET A 1 4.75 37.50 -20.38
N ASN A 2 5.42 36.65 -19.61
CA ASN A 2 5.53 35.23 -19.93
C ASN A 2 4.26 34.54 -19.44
N TYR A 3 3.57 33.80 -20.30
CA TYR A 3 2.35 33.06 -19.95
C TYR A 3 2.52 32.23 -18.67
N LYS A 4 3.69 31.62 -18.48
CA LYS A 4 4.00 30.74 -17.34
C LYS A 4 4.12 31.47 -16.00
N ASP A 5 4.21 32.79 -16.00
CA ASP A 5 4.32 33.61 -14.78
C ASP A 5 2.97 34.22 -14.38
N ILE A 6 1.89 33.94 -15.13
CA ILE A 6 0.55 34.45 -14.85
C ILE A 6 -0.08 33.62 -13.72
N PRO A 7 -0.54 34.25 -12.61
CA PRO A 7 -1.25 33.54 -11.55
C PRO A 7 -2.55 32.88 -12.04
N ALA A 8 -2.92 31.74 -11.45
CA ALA A 8 -4.10 30.97 -11.84
C ALA A 8 -5.38 31.82 -11.94
N GLU A 9 -5.64 32.70 -10.96
CA GLU A 9 -6.79 33.61 -10.96
C GLU A 9 -6.87 34.53 -12.20
N ASN A 10 -5.73 34.87 -12.78
CA ASN A 10 -5.65 35.70 -13.99
C ASN A 10 -5.70 34.86 -15.26
N LEU A 11 -5.20 33.63 -15.26
CA LEU A 11 -5.42 32.67 -16.35
C LEU A 11 -6.92 32.45 -16.57
N LEU A 12 -7.68 32.23 -15.50
CA LEU A 12 -9.13 31.98 -15.57
C LEU A 12 -9.94 33.14 -16.18
N LYS A 13 -9.38 34.35 -16.28
CA LYS A 13 -10.00 35.53 -16.91
C LYS A 13 -9.81 35.56 -18.43
N ILE A 14 -8.87 34.80 -18.96
CA ILE A 14 -8.69 34.61 -20.41
C ILE A 14 -9.79 33.69 -20.90
N LYS A 15 -10.67 34.20 -21.78
CA LYS A 15 -11.86 33.49 -22.27
C LYS A 15 -11.86 33.23 -23.77
N THR A 16 -10.88 33.77 -24.50
CA THR A 16 -10.82 33.68 -25.96
C THR A 16 -9.42 33.32 -26.46
N LEU A 17 -9.36 32.74 -27.65
CA LEU A 17 -8.11 32.39 -28.32
C LEU A 17 -7.21 33.61 -28.55
N GLY A 18 -7.77 34.76 -28.93
CA GLY A 18 -7.03 36.01 -29.13
C GLY A 18 -6.36 36.52 -27.86
N GLN A 19 -7.07 36.47 -26.73
CA GLN A 19 -6.50 36.79 -25.42
C GLN A 19 -5.40 35.81 -25.01
N LEU A 20 -5.58 34.52 -25.29
CA LEU A 20 -4.60 33.48 -25.00
C LEU A 20 -3.29 33.68 -25.79
N LYS A 21 -3.41 34.00 -27.09
CA LYS A 21 -2.27 34.39 -27.94
C LYS A 21 -1.58 35.65 -27.42
N ALA A 22 -2.34 36.67 -27.06
CA ALA A 22 -1.79 37.92 -26.50
C ALA A 22 -1.06 37.71 -25.16
N ALA A 23 -1.47 36.71 -24.37
CA ALA A 23 -0.79 36.29 -23.15
C ALA A 23 0.54 35.53 -23.41
N GLY A 24 0.82 35.15 -24.66
CA GLY A 24 2.05 34.45 -25.05
C GLY A 24 2.01 32.95 -24.78
N TYR A 25 0.82 32.33 -24.83
CA TYR A 25 0.69 30.87 -24.69
C TYR A 25 1.31 30.13 -25.88
N GLU A 26 2.07 29.08 -25.59
CA GLU A 26 2.59 28.14 -26.57
C GLU A 26 2.18 26.72 -26.16
N PRO A 27 1.64 25.90 -27.09
CA PRO A 27 1.33 24.50 -26.82
C PRO A 27 2.56 23.73 -26.34
N GLN A 28 2.37 22.95 -25.29
CA GLN A 28 3.41 22.12 -24.70
C GLN A 28 2.85 20.72 -24.49
N SER A 29 3.67 19.70 -24.76
CA SER A 29 3.28 18.31 -24.51
C SER A 29 3.30 17.99 -23.02
N VAL A 30 2.44 17.07 -22.57
CA VAL A 30 2.35 16.62 -21.17
C VAL A 30 3.68 16.08 -20.68
N LYS A 31 4.44 15.39 -21.54
CA LYS A 31 5.79 14.91 -21.21
C LYS A 31 6.79 16.05 -20.99
N GLN A 32 6.74 17.10 -21.80
CA GLN A 32 7.59 18.28 -21.62
C GLN A 32 7.20 19.05 -20.36
N GLU A 33 5.90 19.17 -20.09
CA GLU A 33 5.35 19.80 -18.88
C GLU A 33 5.84 19.10 -17.62
N LEU A 34 5.63 17.78 -17.53
CA LEU A 34 6.12 16.94 -16.42
C LEU A 34 7.62 17.11 -16.20
N ARG A 35 8.42 17.06 -17.29
CA ARG A 35 9.88 17.27 -17.21
C ARG A 35 10.22 18.66 -16.68
N HIS A 36 9.60 19.70 -17.19
CA HIS A 36 9.88 21.09 -16.81
C HIS A 36 9.58 21.35 -15.33
N ASN A 37 8.41 20.90 -14.87
CA ASN A 37 7.99 21.07 -13.49
C ASN A 37 8.81 20.20 -12.52
N LEU A 38 9.21 19.00 -12.94
CA LEU A 38 10.16 18.19 -12.18
C LEU A 38 11.51 18.90 -12.02
N ILE A 39 12.06 19.49 -13.08
CA ILE A 39 13.33 20.22 -13.02
C ILE A 39 13.24 21.36 -11.99
N LYS A 40 12.14 22.13 -11.98
CA LYS A 40 11.91 23.19 -10.99
C LYS A 40 11.94 22.66 -9.56
N LYS A 41 11.14 21.63 -9.26
CA LYS A 41 11.10 21.01 -7.92
C LYS A 41 12.47 20.51 -7.48
N LEU A 42 13.21 19.85 -8.38
CA LEU A 42 14.57 19.37 -8.09
C LEU A 42 15.56 20.51 -7.79
N GLN A 43 15.51 21.60 -8.55
CA GLN A 43 16.35 22.78 -8.30
C GLN A 43 16.01 23.46 -6.97
N GLN A 44 14.75 23.45 -6.59
CA GLN A 44 14.24 24.00 -5.33
C GLN A 44 14.42 23.05 -4.13
N LYS A 45 14.86 21.80 -4.37
CA LYS A 45 14.96 20.72 -3.37
C LYS A 45 13.62 20.41 -2.69
N GLU A 46 12.54 20.53 -3.44
CA GLU A 46 11.20 20.14 -3.01
C GLU A 46 11.00 18.63 -3.16
N ASP A 47 10.20 18.04 -2.27
CA ASP A 47 9.81 16.64 -2.38
C ASP A 47 8.82 16.46 -3.55
N VAL A 48 9.15 15.53 -4.44
CA VAL A 48 8.36 15.23 -5.63
C VAL A 48 7.21 14.27 -5.30
N PHE A 49 7.43 13.36 -4.35
CA PHE A 49 6.51 12.27 -4.02
C PHE A 49 6.29 12.20 -2.50
N PRO A 50 5.66 13.23 -1.90
CA PRO A 50 5.54 13.34 -0.46
C PRO A 50 4.76 12.16 0.16
N GLY A 51 5.27 11.63 1.27
CA GLY A 51 4.64 10.51 1.97
C GLY A 51 4.86 9.12 1.34
N ILE A 52 5.74 9.02 0.33
CA ILE A 52 6.28 7.77 -0.17
C ILE A 52 7.59 7.46 0.57
N TRP A 53 7.55 6.47 1.46
CA TRP A 53 8.69 6.13 2.32
C TRP A 53 9.47 4.92 1.80
N GLY A 54 10.80 4.98 1.90
CA GLY A 54 11.69 3.85 1.61
C GLY A 54 12.11 3.70 0.15
N TYR A 55 11.74 4.66 -0.69
CA TYR A 55 12.03 4.70 -2.14
C TYR A 55 12.99 5.83 -2.53
N GLU A 56 13.48 6.60 -1.56
CA GLU A 56 14.30 7.80 -1.75
C GLU A 56 15.59 7.51 -2.51
N GLU A 57 16.15 6.31 -2.35
CA GLU A 57 17.39 5.87 -3.01
C GLU A 57 17.17 4.88 -4.17
N THR A 58 15.92 4.48 -4.43
CA THR A 58 15.59 3.42 -5.40
C THR A 58 14.57 3.89 -6.43
N VAL A 59 13.27 3.74 -6.12
CA VAL A 59 12.17 3.97 -7.05
C VAL A 59 12.01 5.44 -7.40
N ILE A 60 12.17 6.37 -6.44
CA ILE A 60 12.00 7.80 -6.69
C ILE A 60 13.06 8.33 -7.67
N PRO A 61 14.37 8.05 -7.51
CA PRO A 61 15.37 8.42 -8.49
C PRO A 61 15.11 7.83 -9.90
N ASP A 62 14.62 6.59 -9.98
CA ASP A 62 14.26 5.98 -11.28
C ASP A 62 13.05 6.66 -11.92
N MET A 63 12.03 7.03 -11.12
CA MET A 63 10.88 7.81 -11.58
C MET A 63 11.33 9.17 -12.12
N GLN A 64 12.20 9.86 -11.40
CA GLN A 64 12.75 11.14 -11.82
C GLN A 64 13.52 11.00 -13.14
N ARG A 65 14.38 9.99 -13.27
CA ARG A 65 15.09 9.70 -14.53
C ARG A 65 14.12 9.42 -15.68
N ALA A 66 13.08 8.63 -15.45
CA ALA A 66 12.09 8.30 -16.47
C ALA A 66 11.32 9.54 -16.96
N ILE A 67 10.87 10.39 -16.03
CA ILE A 67 10.18 11.65 -16.36
C ILE A 67 11.13 12.60 -17.09
N LEU A 68 12.38 12.73 -16.64
CA LEU A 68 13.38 13.52 -17.34
C LEU A 68 13.60 12.99 -18.77
N SER A 69 13.66 11.68 -18.97
CA SER A 69 13.78 11.08 -20.29
C SER A 69 12.50 11.14 -21.13
N MET A 70 11.39 11.68 -20.59
CA MET A 70 10.07 11.72 -21.25
C MET A 70 9.54 10.32 -21.62
N HIS A 71 9.87 9.32 -20.81
CA HIS A 71 9.48 7.93 -21.03
C HIS A 71 8.07 7.64 -20.54
N HIS A 72 7.40 6.69 -21.18
CA HIS A 72 6.34 5.93 -20.55
C HIS A 72 6.91 5.01 -19.47
N ILE A 73 6.15 4.85 -18.39
CA ILE A 73 6.65 4.23 -17.17
C ILE A 73 5.88 2.95 -16.90
N ASN A 74 6.57 1.88 -16.55
CA ASN A 74 5.96 0.67 -16.00
C ASN A 74 6.52 0.37 -14.62
N LEU A 75 5.65 0.40 -13.62
CA LEU A 75 5.94 0.07 -12.24
C LEU A 75 5.73 -1.43 -12.03
N LEU A 76 6.82 -2.14 -11.79
CA LEU A 76 6.86 -3.59 -11.58
C LEU A 76 7.01 -3.91 -10.10
N GLY A 77 6.04 -4.60 -9.53
CA GLY A 77 6.22 -5.16 -8.19
C GLY A 77 4.96 -5.77 -7.62
N LEU A 78 5.09 -6.38 -6.45
CA LEU A 78 4.00 -7.08 -5.80
C LEU A 78 2.91 -6.10 -5.30
N ARG A 79 1.79 -6.65 -4.82
CA ARG A 79 0.66 -5.87 -4.34
C ARG A 79 1.02 -5.05 -3.10
N GLY A 80 0.52 -3.83 -3.00
CA GLY A 80 0.75 -2.97 -1.84
C GLY A 80 2.16 -2.34 -1.74
N GLN A 81 2.89 -2.24 -2.87
CA GLN A 81 4.17 -1.54 -2.98
C GLN A 81 4.02 -0.10 -3.53
N ALA A 82 2.97 0.62 -3.13
CA ALA A 82 2.70 2.02 -3.47
C ALA A 82 2.64 2.40 -4.98
N LYS A 83 2.64 1.44 -5.93
CA LYS A 83 2.66 1.71 -7.39
C LYS A 83 1.61 2.73 -7.86
N THR A 84 0.35 2.48 -7.54
CA THR A 84 -0.77 3.36 -7.92
C THR A 84 -0.68 4.73 -7.24
N ARG A 85 -0.16 4.79 -6.01
CA ARG A 85 0.00 6.04 -5.28
C ARG A 85 1.05 6.94 -5.93
N ILE A 86 2.19 6.37 -6.33
CA ILE A 86 3.23 7.08 -7.08
C ILE A 86 2.68 7.59 -8.41
N ALA A 87 1.97 6.74 -9.15
CA ALA A 87 1.35 7.12 -10.42
C ALA A 87 0.37 8.30 -10.26
N ARG A 88 -0.42 8.31 -9.18
CA ARG A 88 -1.36 9.40 -8.87
C ARG A 88 -0.66 10.70 -8.48
N GLN A 89 0.46 10.63 -7.74
CA GLN A 89 1.23 11.83 -7.36
C GLN A 89 1.93 12.51 -8.55
N MET A 90 2.03 11.86 -9.71
CA MET A 90 2.51 12.53 -10.92
C MET A 90 1.61 13.71 -11.37
N ILE A 91 0.36 13.76 -10.92
CA ILE A 91 -0.54 14.92 -11.14
C ILE A 91 0.06 16.20 -10.55
N ASP A 92 0.79 16.11 -9.43
CA ASP A 92 1.42 17.26 -8.76
C ASP A 92 2.61 17.84 -9.54
N LEU A 93 2.96 17.22 -10.67
CA LEU A 93 3.94 17.71 -11.64
C LEU A 93 3.28 18.37 -12.87
N LEU A 94 1.95 18.35 -12.97
CA LEU A 94 1.20 19.08 -13.98
C LEU A 94 0.96 20.53 -13.54
N ASP A 95 0.90 21.42 -14.51
CA ASP A 95 0.44 22.80 -14.34
C ASP A 95 -1.00 22.79 -13.83
N GLU A 96 -1.31 23.68 -12.88
CA GLU A 96 -2.60 23.72 -12.19
C GLU A 96 -3.78 23.83 -13.15
N TYR A 97 -3.64 24.61 -14.22
CA TYR A 97 -4.64 24.76 -15.27
C TYR A 97 -4.02 24.77 -16.66
N ILE A 98 -4.72 24.14 -17.62
CA ILE A 98 -4.41 24.25 -19.05
C ILE A 98 -5.62 24.79 -19.82
N PRO A 99 -5.38 25.56 -20.92
CA PRO A 99 -6.47 26.04 -21.76
C PRO A 99 -6.97 24.91 -22.66
N VAL A 100 -8.29 24.82 -22.81
CA VAL A 100 -8.96 23.89 -23.72
C VAL A 100 -10.06 24.59 -24.50
N VAL A 101 -10.34 24.12 -25.72
CA VAL A 101 -11.47 24.65 -26.51
C VAL A 101 -12.78 24.33 -25.79
N GLN A 102 -13.58 25.36 -25.54
CA GLN A 102 -14.82 25.20 -24.79
C GLN A 102 -15.80 24.26 -25.52
N GLY A 103 -16.37 23.30 -24.78
CA GLY A 103 -17.35 22.37 -25.32
C GLY A 103 -16.76 21.18 -26.09
N SER A 104 -15.43 21.09 -26.21
CA SER A 104 -14.82 19.90 -26.80
C SER A 104 -14.97 18.68 -25.89
N GLU A 105 -15.24 17.52 -26.50
CA GLU A 105 -15.25 16.22 -25.81
C GLU A 105 -13.82 15.74 -25.47
N LEU A 106 -12.81 16.27 -26.15
CA LEU A 106 -11.39 16.04 -25.87
C LEU A 106 -10.79 17.30 -25.23
N ASN A 107 -9.63 17.15 -24.59
CA ASN A 107 -8.88 18.29 -24.03
C ASN A 107 -8.11 19.07 -25.13
N ASP A 108 -8.81 19.50 -26.18
CA ASP A 108 -8.22 20.13 -27.36
C ASP A 108 -7.49 21.42 -27.01
N ASP A 109 -6.24 21.53 -27.45
CA ASP A 109 -5.48 22.77 -27.36
C ASP A 109 -6.07 23.83 -28.31
N PRO A 110 -6.38 25.05 -27.84
CA PRO A 110 -6.94 26.10 -28.71
C PRO A 110 -6.04 26.54 -29.87
N LEU A 111 -4.72 26.34 -29.79
CA LEU A 111 -3.76 26.65 -30.85
C LEU A 111 -3.39 25.41 -31.68
N GLN A 112 -3.60 24.20 -31.15
CA GLN A 112 -3.36 22.92 -31.82
C GLN A 112 -4.55 21.96 -31.64
N PRO A 113 -5.74 22.28 -32.18
CA PRO A 113 -6.92 21.45 -31.98
C PRO A 113 -6.77 20.10 -32.72
N LEU A 114 -7.15 19.00 -32.06
CA LEU A 114 -7.15 17.66 -32.63
C LEU A 114 -8.52 17.28 -33.18
N SER A 115 -9.57 17.47 -32.38
CA SER A 115 -10.93 17.06 -32.74
C SER A 115 -11.47 17.91 -33.88
N ARG A 116 -12.34 17.32 -34.69
CA ARG A 116 -13.07 18.05 -35.74
C ARG A 116 -13.89 19.19 -35.16
N TYR A 117 -14.54 18.97 -34.01
CA TYR A 117 -15.31 20.00 -33.31
C TYR A 117 -14.45 21.24 -33.01
N ALA A 118 -13.28 21.05 -32.40
CA ALA A 118 -12.39 22.15 -32.06
C ALA A 118 -11.80 22.84 -33.30
N LYS A 119 -11.45 22.06 -34.33
CA LYS A 119 -10.97 22.61 -35.62
C LYS A 119 -12.02 23.48 -36.30
N ASP A 120 -13.27 23.01 -36.37
CA ASP A 120 -14.38 23.74 -36.97
C ASP A 120 -14.66 25.03 -36.19
N LEU A 121 -14.67 24.97 -34.85
CA LEU A 121 -14.90 26.13 -33.99
C LEU A 121 -13.79 27.19 -34.11
N VAL A 122 -12.52 26.77 -34.14
CA VAL A 122 -11.37 27.67 -34.34
C VAL A 122 -11.42 28.31 -35.73
N HIS A 123 -11.80 27.56 -36.76
CA HIS A 123 -11.94 28.08 -38.12
C HIS A 123 -13.10 29.10 -38.23
N GLU A 124 -14.22 28.85 -37.55
CA GLU A 124 -15.40 29.71 -37.57
C GLU A 124 -15.18 31.02 -36.79
N HIS A 125 -14.64 30.94 -35.57
CA HIS A 125 -14.55 32.09 -34.66
C HIS A 125 -13.18 32.78 -34.63
N GLY A 126 -12.12 32.15 -35.16
CA GLY A 126 -10.78 32.72 -35.15
C GLY A 126 -10.34 33.13 -33.74
N ASP A 127 -9.93 34.39 -33.56
CA ASP A 127 -9.48 34.89 -32.26
C ASP A 127 -10.60 34.98 -31.21
N ASP A 128 -11.87 34.99 -31.61
CA ASP A 128 -13.01 34.98 -30.69
C ASP A 128 -13.38 33.57 -30.21
N THR A 129 -12.64 32.53 -30.61
CA THR A 129 -12.90 31.14 -30.21
C THR A 129 -12.94 31.02 -28.69
N PRO A 130 -14.04 30.50 -28.10
CA PRO A 130 -14.16 30.38 -26.65
C PRO A 130 -13.18 29.38 -26.05
N VAL A 131 -12.51 29.79 -24.96
CA VAL A 131 -11.54 29.01 -24.21
C VAL A 131 -12.04 28.77 -22.78
N SER A 132 -11.97 27.52 -22.34
CA SER A 132 -12.15 27.11 -20.95
C SER A 132 -10.84 26.59 -20.35
N TRP A 133 -10.82 26.37 -19.04
CA TRP A 133 -9.63 25.96 -18.31
C TRP A 133 -9.89 24.64 -17.59
N LEU A 134 -9.02 23.66 -17.82
CA LEU A 134 -9.09 22.33 -17.22
C LEU A 134 -8.10 22.25 -16.05
N HIS A 135 -8.58 21.87 -14.87
CA HIS A 135 -7.72 21.71 -13.70
C HIS A 135 -6.89 20.42 -13.78
N ARG A 136 -5.69 20.40 -13.17
CA ARG A 136 -4.81 19.22 -13.19
C ARG A 136 -5.44 17.93 -12.64
N ASP A 137 -6.32 18.05 -11.65
CA ASP A 137 -6.98 16.88 -11.05
C ASP A 137 -7.92 16.16 -12.03
N GLU A 138 -8.39 16.86 -13.07
CA GLU A 138 -9.22 16.31 -14.13
C GLU A 138 -8.39 15.67 -15.26
N ARG A 139 -7.05 15.79 -15.21
CA ARG A 139 -6.11 15.28 -16.22
C ARG A 139 -5.55 13.91 -15.86
N TYR A 140 -6.14 13.23 -14.89
CA TYR A 140 -5.76 11.89 -14.46
C TYR A 140 -6.88 10.89 -14.72
N THR A 141 -6.56 9.86 -15.51
CA THR A 141 -7.48 8.76 -15.79
C THR A 141 -6.83 7.46 -15.39
N GLU A 142 -7.53 6.66 -14.61
CA GLU A 142 -7.06 5.35 -14.13
C GLU A 142 -8.05 4.26 -14.57
N LYS A 143 -7.52 3.19 -15.17
CA LYS A 143 -8.30 2.01 -15.54
C LYS A 143 -7.64 0.75 -15.01
N LEU A 144 -8.40 -0.04 -14.26
CA LEU A 144 -8.03 -1.41 -13.94
C LEU A 144 -8.18 -2.28 -15.19
N ALA A 145 -7.12 -3.00 -15.56
CA ALA A 145 -7.20 -4.01 -16.59
C ALA A 145 -8.06 -5.17 -16.08
N THR A 146 -9.14 -5.44 -16.80
CA THR A 146 -10.00 -6.58 -16.55
C THR A 146 -10.30 -7.27 -17.88
N PRO A 147 -10.52 -8.59 -17.90
CA PRO A 147 -10.72 -9.32 -19.16
C PRO A 147 -11.95 -8.87 -19.96
N ASP A 148 -12.92 -8.20 -19.33
CA ASP A 148 -14.15 -7.69 -19.95
C ASP A 148 -13.98 -6.34 -20.65
N VAL A 149 -12.87 -5.63 -20.44
CA VAL A 149 -12.61 -4.36 -21.14
C VAL A 149 -12.58 -4.57 -22.65
N SER A 150 -13.25 -3.71 -23.40
CA SER A 150 -13.24 -3.73 -24.85
C SER A 150 -12.28 -2.69 -25.44
N VAL A 151 -11.91 -2.88 -26.72
CA VAL A 151 -11.15 -1.85 -27.46
C VAL A 151 -11.95 -0.55 -27.60
N ALA A 152 -13.27 -0.65 -27.72
CA ALA A 152 -14.17 0.51 -27.81
C ALA A 152 -14.16 1.35 -26.51
N ASP A 153 -14.06 0.72 -25.34
CA ASP A 153 -14.00 1.45 -24.06
C ASP A 153 -12.72 2.29 -23.94
N LEU A 154 -11.60 1.80 -24.47
CA LEU A 154 -10.32 2.49 -24.40
C LEU A 154 -10.12 3.49 -25.52
N ILE A 155 -10.41 3.12 -26.76
CA ILE A 155 -10.11 3.93 -27.95
C ILE A 155 -11.36 4.66 -28.45
N GLY A 156 -12.49 3.98 -28.49
CA GLY A 156 -13.74 4.48 -29.07
C GLY A 156 -14.24 3.64 -30.25
N ASP A 157 -15.46 3.91 -30.67
CA ASP A 157 -16.12 3.27 -31.81
C ASP A 157 -17.13 4.24 -32.47
N ALA A 158 -17.71 3.84 -33.61
CA ALA A 158 -18.84 4.54 -34.19
C ALA A 158 -20.10 4.32 -33.33
N ASP A 159 -20.83 5.40 -33.03
CA ASP A 159 -22.09 5.33 -32.27
C ASP A 159 -23.31 5.31 -33.22
N PRO A 160 -24.03 4.17 -33.35
CA PRO A 160 -25.23 4.05 -34.18
C PRO A 160 -26.34 5.05 -33.81
N ILE A 161 -26.49 5.36 -32.52
CA ILE A 161 -27.54 6.24 -32.01
C ILE A 161 -27.23 7.68 -32.43
N LYS A 162 -25.97 8.09 -32.28
CA LYS A 162 -25.47 9.40 -32.74
C LYS A 162 -25.61 9.55 -34.25
N ALA A 163 -25.25 8.51 -35.03
CA ALA A 163 -25.43 8.49 -36.49
C ALA A 163 -26.88 8.68 -36.92
N ALA A 164 -27.80 7.93 -36.31
CA ALA A 164 -29.22 7.98 -36.63
C ALA A 164 -29.84 9.34 -36.25
N THR A 165 -29.52 9.85 -35.06
CA THR A 165 -30.05 11.13 -34.56
C THR A 165 -29.61 12.31 -35.41
N LEU A 166 -28.32 12.33 -35.81
CA LEU A 166 -27.76 13.40 -36.64
C LEU A 166 -27.98 13.18 -38.14
N LYS A 167 -28.55 12.03 -38.54
CA LYS A 167 -28.73 11.60 -39.94
C LYS A 167 -27.41 11.63 -40.73
N LEU A 168 -26.33 11.17 -40.10
CA LEU A 168 -24.99 11.15 -40.69
C LEU A 168 -24.59 9.73 -41.11
N PRO A 169 -23.75 9.58 -42.14
CA PRO A 169 -23.18 8.28 -42.48
C PRO A 169 -22.23 7.82 -41.37
N TYR A 170 -22.10 6.51 -41.20
CA TYR A 170 -21.19 5.89 -40.21
C TYR A 170 -19.72 6.30 -40.38
N SER A 171 -19.32 6.76 -41.56
CA SER A 171 -17.97 7.24 -41.84
C SER A 171 -17.72 8.70 -41.43
N ASP A 172 -18.76 9.44 -41.01
CA ASP A 172 -18.62 10.82 -40.57
C ASP A 172 -18.04 10.88 -39.16
N GLU A 173 -16.92 11.58 -38.98
CA GLU A 173 -16.21 11.68 -37.69
C GLU A 173 -17.07 12.16 -36.52
N ARG A 174 -18.16 12.90 -36.79
CA ARG A 174 -19.10 13.34 -35.75
C ARG A 174 -19.85 12.19 -35.09
N VAL A 175 -19.87 11.02 -35.72
CA VAL A 175 -20.47 9.78 -35.19
C VAL A 175 -19.55 9.06 -34.19
N ILE A 176 -18.27 9.44 -34.11
CA ILE A 176 -17.33 8.84 -33.18
C ILE A 176 -17.78 9.07 -31.74
N HIS A 177 -17.76 8.00 -30.95
CA HIS A 177 -17.77 8.04 -29.50
C HIS A 177 -16.37 7.73 -29.00
N PHE A 178 -15.73 8.71 -28.36
CA PHE A 178 -14.36 8.56 -27.88
C PHE A 178 -14.29 7.72 -26.61
N GLY A 179 -13.35 6.76 -26.59
CA GLY A 179 -13.01 5.99 -25.39
C GLY A 179 -12.15 6.79 -24.40
N LEU A 180 -11.73 6.13 -23.32
CA LEU A 180 -11.02 6.76 -22.22
C LEU A 180 -9.66 7.37 -22.62
N ILE A 181 -8.91 6.74 -23.54
CA ILE A 181 -7.58 7.18 -23.95
C ILE A 181 -7.64 8.53 -24.67
N PRO A 182 -8.39 8.71 -25.78
CA PRO A 182 -8.49 10.02 -26.41
C PRO A 182 -9.03 11.11 -25.48
N ARG A 183 -9.98 10.79 -24.59
CA ARG A 183 -10.48 11.75 -23.58
C ARG A 183 -9.41 12.18 -22.58
N SER A 184 -8.35 11.39 -22.42
CA SER A 184 -7.21 11.67 -21.55
C SER A 184 -6.08 12.41 -22.28
N HIS A 185 -6.34 12.94 -23.48
CA HIS A 185 -5.40 13.79 -24.19
C HIS A 185 -4.90 14.93 -23.30
N ARG A 186 -3.60 15.24 -23.38
CA ARG A 186 -2.87 16.17 -22.52
C ARG A 186 -2.96 15.81 -21.04
N GLY A 187 -3.03 14.53 -20.71
CA GLY A 187 -3.14 14.01 -19.36
C GLY A 187 -2.27 12.78 -19.08
N ILE A 188 -2.46 12.22 -17.89
CA ILE A 188 -1.81 11.00 -17.41
C ILE A 188 -2.82 9.86 -17.48
N PHE A 189 -2.47 8.78 -18.17
CA PHE A 189 -3.30 7.59 -18.30
C PHE A 189 -2.65 6.40 -17.59
N VAL A 190 -3.29 5.90 -16.54
CA VAL A 190 -2.80 4.79 -15.72
C VAL A 190 -3.56 3.51 -16.04
N ILE A 191 -2.83 2.45 -16.40
CA ILE A 191 -3.39 1.10 -16.54
C ILE A 191 -2.83 0.22 -15.43
N ASN A 192 -3.71 -0.24 -14.54
CA ASN A 192 -3.32 -1.16 -13.47
C ASN A 192 -3.46 -2.62 -13.90
N GLU A 193 -2.54 -3.45 -13.43
CA GLU A 193 -2.50 -4.90 -13.70
C GLU A 193 -2.49 -5.21 -15.21
N LEU A 194 -1.60 -4.54 -15.96
CA LEU A 194 -1.49 -4.68 -17.42
C LEU A 194 -1.51 -6.14 -17.96
N PRO A 195 -0.91 -7.15 -17.29
CA PRO A 195 -1.03 -8.56 -17.67
C PRO A 195 -2.47 -9.09 -17.80
N ASP A 196 -3.42 -8.57 -17.02
CA ASP A 196 -4.82 -9.00 -17.05
C ASP A 196 -5.59 -8.48 -18.29
N LEU A 197 -4.97 -7.60 -19.07
CA LEU A 197 -5.55 -7.06 -20.29
C LEU A 197 -5.41 -8.06 -21.46
N GLN A 198 -6.49 -8.28 -22.21
CA GLN A 198 -6.45 -9.18 -23.37
C GLN A 198 -5.38 -8.77 -24.40
N ALA A 199 -4.68 -9.74 -24.98
CA ALA A 199 -3.59 -9.51 -25.95
C ALA A 199 -3.98 -8.59 -27.12
N ARG A 200 -5.21 -8.70 -27.64
CA ARG A 200 -5.71 -7.84 -28.73
C ARG A 200 -5.72 -6.34 -28.36
N ILE A 201 -5.99 -6.03 -27.09
CA ILE A 201 -6.04 -4.67 -26.57
C ILE A 201 -4.62 -4.17 -26.32
N GLN A 202 -3.74 -5.02 -25.79
CA GLN A 202 -2.31 -4.71 -25.67
C GLN A 202 -1.68 -4.36 -27.03
N VAL A 203 -2.04 -5.08 -28.10
CA VAL A 203 -1.60 -4.75 -29.47
C VAL A 203 -2.19 -3.42 -29.96
N SER A 204 -3.41 -3.07 -29.56
CA SER A 204 -3.98 -1.77 -29.90
C SER A 204 -3.24 -0.63 -29.17
N LEU A 205 -2.88 -0.82 -27.90
CA LEU A 205 -2.04 0.11 -27.14
C LEU A 205 -0.65 0.28 -27.73
N PHE A 206 -0.07 -0.78 -28.31
CA PHE A 206 1.24 -0.73 -28.97
C PHE A 206 1.29 0.33 -30.08
N ASN A 207 0.25 0.42 -30.92
CA ASN A 207 0.20 1.43 -31.98
C ASN A 207 0.21 2.85 -31.40
N ILE A 208 -0.51 3.07 -30.30
CA ILE A 208 -0.59 4.37 -29.62
C ILE A 208 0.77 4.78 -29.06
N LEU A 209 1.49 3.86 -28.43
CA LEU A 209 2.82 4.16 -27.88
C LEU A 209 3.88 4.42 -28.96
N GLN A 210 3.76 3.78 -30.12
CA GLN A 210 4.75 3.89 -31.19
C GLN A 210 4.53 5.12 -32.08
N GLU A 211 3.29 5.31 -32.56
CA GLU A 211 2.97 6.33 -33.56
C GLU A 211 2.34 7.59 -32.92
N GLY A 212 1.99 7.52 -31.63
CA GLY A 212 1.29 8.58 -30.94
C GLY A 212 -0.15 8.75 -31.41
N ASP A 213 -0.61 8.01 -32.42
CA ASP A 213 -1.95 8.14 -32.98
C ASP A 213 -2.84 6.92 -32.74
N ILE A 214 -4.15 7.18 -32.71
CA ILE A 214 -5.18 6.15 -32.69
C ILE A 214 -5.91 6.10 -34.03
N GLN A 215 -6.25 4.89 -34.44
CA GLN A 215 -7.15 4.63 -35.56
C GLN A 215 -8.44 3.97 -35.04
N ILE A 216 -9.57 4.62 -35.30
CA ILE A 216 -10.89 4.09 -34.94
C ILE A 216 -11.43 3.30 -36.13
N ARG A 217 -11.92 2.08 -35.87
CA ARG A 217 -12.46 1.20 -36.91
C ARG A 217 -13.58 1.91 -37.68
N GLY A 218 -13.49 1.89 -39.01
CA GLY A 218 -14.48 2.54 -39.87
C GLY A 218 -14.18 4.00 -40.21
N PHE A 219 -13.16 4.61 -39.58
CA PHE A 219 -12.75 5.99 -39.84
C PHE A 219 -11.32 6.05 -40.38
N LYS A 220 -11.07 7.03 -41.26
CA LYS A 220 -9.72 7.36 -41.78
C LYS A 220 -9.10 8.53 -41.01
N VAL A 221 -9.26 8.55 -39.69
CA VAL A 221 -8.73 9.61 -38.82
C VAL A 221 -7.56 9.06 -38.03
N ARG A 222 -6.47 9.83 -38.03
CA ARG A 222 -5.32 9.65 -37.15
C ARG A 222 -5.34 10.79 -36.15
N MET A 223 -5.36 10.46 -34.86
CA MET A 223 -5.36 11.46 -33.78
C MET A 223 -4.07 11.34 -32.99
N PRO A 224 -3.07 12.22 -33.20
CA PRO A 224 -1.82 12.20 -32.45
C PRO A 224 -2.06 12.66 -31.00
N LEU A 225 -2.36 11.71 -30.12
CA LEU A 225 -2.64 11.94 -28.72
C LEU A 225 -1.36 12.18 -27.93
N ASP A 226 -1.29 13.33 -27.28
CA ASP A 226 -0.30 13.64 -26.26
C ASP A 226 -0.73 13.07 -24.90
N ILE A 227 -0.13 11.96 -24.45
CA ILE A 227 -0.50 11.26 -23.21
C ILE A 227 0.76 10.77 -22.49
N GLN A 228 0.79 10.88 -21.16
CA GLN A 228 1.75 10.16 -20.33
C GLN A 228 1.14 8.84 -19.84
N PHE A 229 1.55 7.72 -20.45
CA PHE A 229 1.19 6.40 -19.92
C PHE A 229 2.01 6.02 -18.69
N VAL A 230 1.32 5.48 -17.68
CA VAL A 230 1.92 4.77 -16.54
C VAL A 230 1.23 3.42 -16.40
N PHE A 231 2.01 2.35 -16.44
CA PHE A 231 1.53 0.99 -16.29
C PHE A 231 1.90 0.48 -14.90
N THR A 232 1.05 -0.37 -14.31
CA THR A 232 1.43 -1.17 -13.16
C THR A 232 1.25 -2.65 -13.47
N ALA A 233 2.20 -3.46 -13.02
CA ALA A 233 2.12 -4.90 -13.19
C ALA A 233 2.77 -5.63 -12.01
N ASN A 234 2.26 -6.82 -11.74
CA ASN A 234 2.87 -7.78 -10.84
C ASN A 234 3.78 -8.75 -11.63
N PRO A 235 5.07 -8.89 -11.27
CA PRO A 235 5.99 -9.82 -11.92
C PRO A 235 5.48 -11.27 -12.03
N GLU A 236 4.68 -11.74 -11.08
CA GLU A 236 4.16 -13.11 -11.10
C GLU A 236 3.08 -13.32 -12.17
N ASP A 237 2.30 -12.29 -12.47
CA ASP A 237 1.19 -12.38 -13.42
C ASP A 237 1.69 -12.56 -14.87
N TYR A 238 2.97 -12.26 -15.13
CA TYR A 238 3.64 -12.58 -16.41
C TYR A 238 3.70 -14.08 -16.72
N THR A 239 3.65 -14.93 -15.69
CA THR A 239 3.72 -16.39 -15.86
C THR A 239 2.34 -17.05 -15.87
N ASN A 240 1.38 -16.50 -15.12
CA ASN A 240 0.12 -17.19 -14.81
C ASN A 240 -1.13 -16.59 -15.48
N ARG A 241 -1.14 -15.28 -15.79
CA ARG A 241 -2.35 -14.57 -16.26
C ARG A 241 -2.25 -14.02 -17.68
N GLY A 242 -1.05 -14.02 -18.23
CA GLY A 242 -0.76 -13.57 -19.59
C GLY A 242 0.52 -12.75 -19.59
N SER A 243 1.44 -13.04 -20.51
CA SER A 243 2.61 -12.19 -20.68
C SER A 243 2.19 -10.87 -21.35
N ILE A 244 2.83 -9.77 -20.94
CA ILE A 244 2.82 -8.58 -21.77
C ILE A 244 3.38 -8.98 -23.13
N VAL A 245 2.63 -8.71 -24.19
CA VAL A 245 3.07 -9.03 -25.56
C VAL A 245 4.42 -8.33 -25.80
N THR A 246 5.42 -9.07 -26.30
CA THR A 246 6.78 -8.57 -26.51
C THR A 246 6.82 -7.22 -27.22
N PRO A 247 6.01 -6.96 -28.28
CA PRO A 247 5.99 -5.64 -28.93
C PRO A 247 5.66 -4.49 -27.97
N LEU A 248 4.73 -4.69 -27.03
CA LEU A 248 4.35 -3.67 -26.05
C LEU A 248 5.46 -3.49 -25.00
N LYS A 249 6.04 -4.60 -24.54
CA LYS A 249 7.15 -4.59 -23.56
C LYS A 249 8.36 -3.79 -24.08
N ASP A 250 8.70 -3.93 -25.35
CA ASP A 250 9.84 -3.25 -25.98
C ASP A 250 9.60 -1.74 -26.19
N ARG A 251 8.35 -1.27 -26.11
CA ARG A 251 7.98 0.15 -26.29
C ARG A 251 7.78 0.92 -24.99
N ILE A 252 7.65 0.21 -23.87
CA ILE A 252 7.70 0.83 -22.55
C ILE A 252 9.16 1.15 -22.24
N GLU A 253 9.55 2.42 -22.31
CA GLU A 253 10.97 2.80 -22.28
C GLU A 253 11.59 2.70 -20.88
N SER A 254 10.80 2.90 -19.82
CA SER A 254 11.26 2.79 -18.44
C SER A 254 10.48 1.74 -17.65
N GLN A 255 11.19 0.71 -17.19
CA GLN A 255 10.68 -0.29 -16.26
C GLN A 255 11.33 -0.09 -14.90
N ILE A 256 10.52 0.17 -13.87
CA ILE A 256 10.99 0.52 -12.54
C ILE A 256 10.49 -0.55 -11.56
N ILE A 257 11.41 -1.20 -10.87
CA ILE A 257 11.10 -2.30 -9.95
C ILE A 257 10.88 -1.72 -8.55
N THR A 258 9.66 -1.88 -8.03
CA THR A 258 9.31 -1.53 -6.65
C THR A 258 9.65 -2.65 -5.68
N HIS A 259 9.73 -2.32 -4.39
CA HIS A 259 10.03 -3.30 -3.35
C HIS A 259 9.24 -3.00 -2.07
N TYR A 260 9.13 -3.99 -1.18
CA TYR A 260 8.63 -3.74 0.17
C TYR A 260 9.63 -2.91 1.00
N PRO A 261 9.19 -2.28 2.11
CA PRO A 261 10.09 -1.58 3.01
C PRO A 261 11.23 -2.48 3.46
N LYS A 262 12.47 -1.97 3.38
CA LYS A 262 13.69 -2.71 3.77
C LYS A 262 13.94 -2.70 5.27
N THR A 263 13.32 -1.77 5.99
CA THR A 263 13.50 -1.59 7.44
C THR A 263 12.15 -1.48 8.15
N ILE A 264 12.13 -1.88 9.42
CA ILE A 264 10.98 -1.76 10.31
C ILE A 264 10.57 -0.29 10.47
N GLU A 265 11.53 0.62 10.60
CA GLU A 265 11.26 2.06 10.78
C GLU A 265 10.45 2.63 9.61
N THR A 266 10.83 2.29 8.37
CA THR A 266 10.08 2.69 7.18
C THR A 266 8.70 2.04 7.16
N GLY A 267 8.60 0.75 7.49
CA GLY A 267 7.33 0.05 7.60
C GLY A 267 6.38 0.72 8.60
N LYS A 268 6.87 1.06 9.79
CA LYS A 268 6.12 1.78 10.84
C LYS A 268 5.58 3.10 10.36
N LYS A 269 6.40 3.92 9.67
CA LYS A 269 5.94 5.19 9.11
C LYS A 269 4.79 4.99 8.13
N ILE A 270 4.88 3.97 7.28
CA ILE A 270 3.80 3.63 6.33
C ILE A 270 2.55 3.19 7.10
N THR A 271 2.68 2.28 8.06
CA THR A 271 1.56 1.79 8.86
C THR A 271 0.88 2.91 9.62
N GLN A 272 1.63 3.79 10.28
CA GLN A 272 1.09 4.94 11.00
C GLN A 272 0.41 5.96 10.07
N GLN A 273 0.94 6.15 8.86
CA GLN A 273 0.36 7.08 7.89
C GLN A 273 -0.93 6.55 7.25
N GLU A 274 -1.02 5.23 7.03
CA GLU A 274 -2.14 4.62 6.30
C GLU A 274 -3.23 4.04 7.21
N ALA A 275 -2.93 3.74 8.47
CA ALA A 275 -3.90 3.20 9.41
C ALA A 275 -5.02 4.20 9.71
N ARG A 276 -6.26 3.72 9.66
CA ARG A 276 -7.45 4.51 9.93
C ARG A 276 -7.89 4.31 11.36
N VAL A 277 -7.26 5.06 12.25
CA VAL A 277 -7.60 5.08 13.67
C VAL A 277 -8.58 6.22 13.92
N LYS A 278 -9.65 5.94 14.67
CA LYS A 278 -10.66 6.96 15.02
C LYS A 278 -10.16 7.85 16.16
N ASP A 279 -10.63 9.10 16.21
CA ASP A 279 -10.24 10.04 17.26
C ASP A 279 -10.58 9.52 18.66
N GLU A 280 -11.74 8.88 18.84
CA GLU A 280 -12.14 8.30 20.12
C GLU A 280 -11.22 7.15 20.55
N GLN A 281 -10.71 6.37 19.59
CA GLN A 281 -9.74 5.30 19.84
C GLN A 281 -8.38 5.87 20.24
N HIS A 282 -7.96 6.99 19.65
CA HIS A 282 -6.72 7.68 20.03
C HIS A 282 -6.76 8.22 21.47
N GLU A 283 -7.91 8.72 21.92
CA GLU A 283 -8.07 9.21 23.29
C GLU A 283 -8.09 8.07 24.32
N LEU A 284 -8.71 6.94 23.96
CA LEU A 284 -8.94 5.81 24.85
C LEU A 284 -7.76 4.83 24.92
N VAL A 285 -7.06 4.58 23.81
CA VAL A 285 -5.99 3.58 23.70
C VAL A 285 -4.60 4.23 23.61
N LYS A 286 -3.75 3.95 24.60
CA LYS A 286 -2.33 4.32 24.59
C LYS A 286 -1.47 3.19 24.03
N THR A 287 -0.53 3.55 23.15
CA THR A 287 0.37 2.62 22.46
C THR A 287 1.84 2.85 22.83
N ASN A 288 2.74 2.00 22.33
CA ASN A 288 4.19 2.14 22.45
C ASN A 288 4.91 1.82 21.14
N ASP A 289 6.20 2.16 21.07
CA ASP A 289 6.99 1.91 19.86
C ASP A 289 7.23 0.42 19.58
N ILE A 290 7.32 -0.39 20.64
CA ILE A 290 7.63 -1.82 20.57
C ILE A 290 6.51 -2.58 19.85
N ILE A 291 5.25 -2.21 20.07
CA ILE A 291 4.11 -2.87 19.41
C ILE A 291 4.11 -2.60 17.90
N GLY A 292 4.52 -1.40 17.51
CA GLY A 292 4.75 -1.06 16.11
C GLY A 292 5.90 -1.89 15.52
N ASP A 293 6.99 -2.06 16.27
CA ASP A 293 8.10 -2.92 15.86
C ASP A 293 7.67 -4.39 15.71
N LEU A 294 6.85 -4.90 16.63
CA LEU A 294 6.34 -6.27 16.61
C LEU A 294 5.43 -6.52 15.41
N ILE A 295 4.48 -5.62 15.14
CA ILE A 295 3.57 -5.73 14.00
C ILE A 295 4.35 -5.74 12.68
N GLU A 296 5.30 -4.80 12.51
CA GLU A 296 6.13 -4.79 11.31
C GLU A 296 7.01 -6.04 11.22
N GLN A 297 7.60 -6.48 12.34
CA GLN A 297 8.43 -7.67 12.35
C GLN A 297 7.67 -8.90 11.86
N VAL A 298 6.37 -9.06 12.17
CA VAL A 298 5.55 -10.15 11.63
C VAL A 298 5.58 -10.19 10.11
N ALA A 299 5.52 -9.03 9.43
CA ALA A 299 5.61 -8.98 7.98
C ALA A 299 6.99 -9.38 7.44
N PHE A 300 8.07 -9.08 8.17
CA PHE A 300 9.42 -9.54 7.81
C PHE A 300 9.55 -11.05 7.98
N GLU A 301 9.15 -11.58 9.14
CA GLU A 301 9.16 -13.03 9.42
C GLU A 301 8.32 -13.80 8.40
N ALA A 302 7.16 -13.25 8.02
CA ALA A 302 6.27 -13.88 7.04
C ALA A 302 6.89 -13.96 5.65
N ARG A 303 7.67 -12.96 5.22
CA ARG A 303 8.34 -12.98 3.90
C ARG A 303 9.49 -13.97 3.83
N GLU A 304 10.09 -14.32 4.97
CA GLU A 304 11.19 -15.28 5.06
C GLU A 304 10.70 -16.68 5.49
N SER A 305 9.41 -16.83 5.76
CA SER A 305 8.82 -18.07 6.27
C SER A 305 8.61 -19.09 5.16
N GLU A 306 9.03 -20.34 5.40
CA GLU A 306 8.76 -21.47 4.51
C GLU A 306 7.27 -21.80 4.36
N TYR A 307 6.45 -21.45 5.35
CA TYR A 307 5.00 -21.67 5.34
C TYR A 307 4.21 -20.66 4.50
N VAL A 308 4.85 -19.60 4.01
CA VAL A 308 4.19 -18.48 3.34
C VAL A 308 4.61 -18.45 1.88
N ASP A 309 3.66 -18.25 0.97
CA ASP A 309 3.97 -18.15 -0.45
C ASP A 309 4.77 -16.85 -0.72
N PRO A 310 6.05 -16.94 -1.14
CA PRO A 310 6.87 -15.76 -1.44
C PRO A 310 6.29 -14.91 -2.58
N LYS A 311 5.50 -15.53 -3.46
CA LYS A 311 4.91 -14.91 -4.66
C LYS A 311 3.67 -14.09 -4.34
N SER A 312 2.95 -14.46 -3.28
CA SER A 312 1.76 -13.73 -2.83
C SER A 312 2.09 -12.32 -2.33
N GLY A 313 3.31 -12.15 -1.81
CA GLY A 313 3.83 -10.89 -1.32
C GLY A 313 3.10 -10.41 -0.07
N VAL A 314 3.74 -10.54 1.09
CA VAL A 314 3.22 -9.99 2.35
C VAL A 314 3.26 -8.46 2.31
N SER A 315 2.10 -7.86 2.03
CA SER A 315 1.98 -6.40 1.81
C SER A 315 1.88 -5.59 3.09
N ALA A 316 2.08 -4.26 2.99
CA ALA A 316 1.82 -3.32 4.09
C ALA A 316 0.36 -3.36 4.59
N ARG A 317 -0.58 -3.92 3.82
CA ARG A 317 -1.97 -4.09 4.29
C ARG A 317 -2.06 -5.03 5.49
N LEU A 318 -1.14 -5.98 5.63
CA LEU A 318 -1.08 -6.85 6.80
C LEU A 318 -0.83 -6.03 8.06
N THR A 319 0.20 -5.19 8.05
CA THR A 319 0.64 -4.42 9.21
C THR A 319 -0.35 -3.31 9.55
N ILE A 320 -0.94 -2.66 8.53
CA ILE A 320 -2.02 -1.69 8.69
C ILE A 320 -3.23 -2.34 9.39
N SER A 321 -3.74 -3.45 8.86
CA SER A 321 -4.91 -4.12 9.46
C SER A 321 -4.59 -4.70 10.85
N ALA A 322 -3.38 -5.22 11.06
CA ALA A 322 -2.96 -5.72 12.38
C ALA A 322 -2.90 -4.58 13.41
N PHE A 323 -2.41 -3.40 13.03
CA PHE A 323 -2.38 -2.23 13.91
C PHE A 323 -3.79 -1.70 14.25
N GLU A 324 -4.67 -1.61 13.26
CA GLU A 324 -6.08 -1.23 13.48
C GLU A 324 -6.80 -2.24 14.41
N ASN A 325 -6.54 -3.53 14.20
CA ASN A 325 -7.13 -4.60 15.00
C ASN A 325 -6.57 -4.64 16.43
N LEU A 326 -5.28 -4.37 16.62
CA LEU A 326 -4.65 -4.22 17.94
C LEU A 326 -5.36 -3.15 18.76
N LEU A 327 -5.56 -1.96 18.18
CA LEU A 327 -6.24 -0.86 18.87
C LEU A 327 -7.68 -1.23 19.20
N SER A 328 -8.38 -1.92 18.27
CA SER A 328 -9.73 -2.42 18.50
C SER A 328 -9.80 -3.48 19.61
N ALA A 329 -8.78 -4.33 19.74
CA ALA A 329 -8.70 -5.33 20.81
C ALA A 329 -8.53 -4.66 22.18
N ALA A 330 -7.63 -3.68 22.28
CA ALA A 330 -7.43 -2.90 23.50
C ALA A 330 -8.68 -2.08 23.86
N GLU A 331 -9.31 -1.43 22.88
CA GLU A 331 -10.57 -0.69 23.04
C GLU A 331 -11.68 -1.59 23.56
N ARG A 332 -11.90 -2.75 22.93
CA ARG A 332 -12.91 -3.72 23.37
C ARG A 332 -12.71 -4.11 24.83
N ARG A 333 -11.46 -4.39 25.23
CA ARG A 333 -11.11 -4.71 26.62
C ARG A 333 -11.44 -3.57 27.58
N ALA A 334 -11.15 -2.33 27.22
CA ALA A 334 -11.46 -1.17 28.05
C ALA A 334 -12.97 -0.97 28.21
N LEU A 335 -13.73 -1.10 27.13
CA LEU A 335 -15.19 -0.95 27.12
C LEU A 335 -15.88 -2.00 27.99
N LEU A 336 -15.46 -3.26 27.89
CA LEU A 336 -15.99 -4.35 28.72
C LEU A 336 -15.76 -4.10 30.23
N ASN A 337 -14.64 -3.48 30.56
CA ASN A 337 -14.25 -3.20 31.95
C ASN A 337 -14.69 -1.81 32.44
N GLY A 338 -15.34 -0.99 31.60
CA GLY A 338 -15.70 0.39 31.94
C GLY A 338 -14.49 1.31 32.19
N GLU A 339 -13.34 1.01 31.59
CA GLU A 339 -12.11 1.78 31.75
C GLU A 339 -12.10 3.00 30.82
N LYS A 340 -11.77 4.18 31.35
CA LYS A 340 -11.73 5.43 30.58
C LYS A 340 -10.54 5.50 29.61
N THR A 341 -9.46 4.81 29.95
CA THR A 341 -8.24 4.74 29.16
C THR A 341 -7.60 3.38 29.38
N THR A 342 -6.94 2.85 28.35
CA THR A 342 -6.22 1.58 28.41
C THR A 342 -4.86 1.70 27.72
N TYR A 343 -3.95 0.80 28.06
CA TYR A 343 -2.65 0.67 27.41
C TYR A 343 -2.59 -0.67 26.68
N VAL A 344 -2.04 -0.69 25.45
CA VAL A 344 -1.89 -1.92 24.67
C VAL A 344 -1.06 -2.97 25.42
N ARG A 345 -1.46 -4.23 25.31
CA ARG A 345 -0.79 -5.41 25.90
C ARG A 345 -0.18 -6.29 24.80
N VAL A 346 0.76 -7.16 25.16
CA VAL A 346 1.25 -8.20 24.24
C VAL A 346 0.15 -9.19 23.91
N ALA A 347 -0.75 -9.47 24.87
CA ALA A 347 -1.98 -10.21 24.62
C ALA A 347 -2.87 -9.56 23.55
N ASP A 348 -3.00 -8.22 23.54
CA ASP A 348 -3.76 -7.52 22.50
C ASP A 348 -3.11 -7.72 21.12
N PHE A 349 -1.76 -7.72 21.06
CA PHE A 349 -1.03 -8.06 19.84
C PHE A 349 -1.33 -9.49 19.41
N LEU A 350 -1.27 -10.48 20.29
CA LEU A 350 -1.60 -11.87 19.93
C LEU A 350 -3.06 -12.06 19.46
N ASN A 351 -3.96 -11.15 19.82
CA ASN A 351 -5.34 -11.16 19.34
C ASN A 351 -5.48 -10.63 17.90
N THR A 352 -4.42 -10.12 17.27
CA THR A 352 -4.45 -9.65 15.87
C THR A 352 -4.32 -10.76 14.83
N ILE A 353 -4.30 -12.03 15.24
CA ILE A 353 -4.21 -13.20 14.34
C ILE A 353 -5.18 -13.14 13.16
N PRO A 354 -6.47 -12.77 13.32
CA PRO A 354 -7.40 -12.70 12.19
C PRO A 354 -6.96 -11.73 11.08
N SER A 355 -6.20 -10.69 11.44
CA SER A 355 -5.66 -9.70 10.49
C SER A 355 -4.44 -10.22 9.74
N VAL A 356 -3.74 -11.20 10.31
CA VAL A 356 -2.58 -11.87 9.69
C VAL A 356 -3.07 -12.96 8.75
N THR A 357 -3.95 -13.86 9.21
CA THR A 357 -4.37 -15.05 8.44
C THR A 357 -5.08 -14.70 7.14
N GLY A 358 -5.84 -13.61 7.10
CA GLY A 358 -6.54 -13.18 5.88
C GLY A 358 -5.68 -12.39 4.89
N LYS A 359 -4.39 -12.17 5.19
CA LYS A 359 -3.46 -11.33 4.40
C LYS A 359 -2.16 -12.03 4.03
N VAL A 360 -2.04 -13.31 4.40
CA VAL A 360 -0.91 -14.16 4.11
C VAL A 360 -1.45 -15.38 3.37
N GLU A 361 -0.95 -15.62 2.16
CA GLU A 361 -1.23 -16.87 1.45
C GLU A 361 -0.22 -17.91 1.89
N LEU A 362 -0.69 -19.11 2.19
CA LEU A 362 0.16 -20.19 2.67
C LEU A 362 0.53 -21.12 1.51
N VAL A 363 1.73 -21.70 1.61
CA VAL A 363 2.07 -22.87 0.78
C VAL A 363 1.42 -24.13 1.36
N TYR A 364 1.54 -25.25 0.65
CA TYR A 364 0.94 -26.52 1.06
C TYR A 364 1.32 -26.92 2.50
N GLU A 365 2.59 -26.77 2.88
CA GLU A 365 3.10 -27.04 4.22
C GLU A 365 2.43 -26.13 5.27
N GLY A 366 2.21 -24.86 4.95
CA GLY A 366 1.53 -23.92 5.85
C GLY A 366 0.03 -24.23 6.01
N GLU A 367 -0.63 -24.67 4.93
CA GLU A 367 -2.03 -25.12 4.99
C GLU A 367 -2.20 -26.37 5.86
N GLN A 368 -1.23 -27.28 5.86
CA GLN A 368 -1.24 -28.46 6.75
C GLN A 368 -1.13 -28.10 8.23
N GLU A 369 -0.29 -27.12 8.58
CA GLU A 369 -0.17 -26.61 9.95
C GLU A 369 -1.41 -25.80 10.39
N GLY A 370 -2.10 -25.20 9.42
CA GLY A 370 -3.27 -24.36 9.61
C GLY A 370 -2.94 -22.89 9.85
N ALA A 371 -3.67 -22.00 9.17
CA ALA A 371 -3.37 -20.57 9.13
C ALA A 371 -3.27 -19.90 10.52
N GLY A 372 -4.16 -20.28 11.45
CA GLY A 372 -4.14 -19.76 12.81
C GLY A 372 -2.90 -20.15 13.59
N HIS A 373 -2.32 -21.33 13.34
CA HIS A 373 -1.08 -21.78 13.94
C HIS A 373 0.12 -21.07 13.31
N VAL A 374 0.18 -21.02 11.97
CA VAL A 374 1.25 -20.31 11.24
C VAL A 374 1.34 -18.85 11.68
N ALA A 375 0.21 -18.14 11.80
CA ALA A 375 0.20 -16.77 12.31
C ALA A 375 0.81 -16.65 13.71
N GLN A 376 0.51 -17.59 14.62
CA GLN A 376 1.11 -17.61 15.97
C GLN A 376 2.61 -17.85 15.93
N VAL A 377 3.08 -18.74 15.06
CA VAL A 377 4.51 -19.00 14.85
C VAL A 377 5.20 -17.74 14.37
N LEU A 378 4.62 -17.02 13.39
CA LEU A 378 5.16 -15.76 12.89
C LEU A 378 5.23 -14.67 13.97
N MET A 379 4.19 -14.55 14.79
CA MET A 379 4.16 -13.61 15.91
C MET A 379 5.14 -13.99 17.02
N GLY A 380 5.31 -15.29 17.30
CA GLY A 380 6.32 -15.79 18.22
C GLY A 380 7.74 -15.49 17.74
N LYS A 381 8.04 -15.74 16.45
CA LYS A 381 9.31 -15.33 15.83
C LYS A 381 9.54 -13.82 15.94
N ALA A 382 8.50 -13.01 15.68
CA ALA A 382 8.60 -11.57 15.82
C ALA A 382 8.94 -11.13 17.26
N ILE A 383 8.28 -11.71 18.25
CA ILE A 383 8.58 -11.49 19.67
C ILE A 383 10.03 -11.91 19.98
N ARG A 384 10.45 -13.11 19.53
CA ARG A 384 11.81 -13.62 19.73
C ARG A 384 12.86 -12.66 19.19
N THR A 385 12.66 -12.18 17.96
CA THR A 385 13.57 -11.24 17.29
C THR A 385 13.62 -9.89 18.02
N GLN A 386 12.47 -9.32 18.40
CA GLN A 386 12.43 -8.04 19.11
C GLN A 386 12.95 -8.13 20.55
N PHE A 387 12.73 -9.26 21.24
CA PHE A 387 13.14 -9.45 22.63
C PHE A 387 14.63 -9.18 22.84
N LEU A 388 15.47 -9.64 21.91
CA LEU A 388 16.93 -9.47 21.97
C LEU A 388 17.41 -8.02 21.87
N LYS A 389 16.55 -7.08 21.45
CA LYS A 389 16.87 -5.64 21.46
C LYS A 389 16.68 -5.00 22.84
N TYR A 390 15.82 -5.59 23.67
CA TYR A 390 15.41 -5.01 24.95
C TYR A 390 15.95 -5.80 26.16
N PHE A 391 16.26 -7.07 25.99
CA PHE A 391 16.69 -7.97 27.05
C PHE A 391 17.90 -8.82 26.64
N PRO A 392 18.79 -9.20 27.59
CA PRO A 392 19.93 -10.08 27.31
C PRO A 392 19.53 -11.43 26.70
N ASP A 393 20.27 -11.88 25.69
CA ASP A 393 20.05 -13.20 25.06
C ASP A 393 20.17 -14.36 26.09
N PRO A 394 19.09 -15.10 26.39
CA PRO A 394 19.10 -16.17 27.39
C PRO A 394 20.08 -17.29 27.03
N ASP A 395 20.23 -17.59 25.74
CA ASP A 395 21.08 -18.67 25.24
C ASP A 395 22.57 -18.31 25.39
N LYS A 396 22.94 -17.04 25.20
CA LYS A 396 24.31 -16.55 25.41
C LYS A 396 24.68 -16.49 26.88
N VAL A 397 23.77 -16.03 27.74
CA VAL A 397 24.03 -15.93 29.18
C VAL A 397 24.28 -17.31 29.79
N LYS A 398 23.51 -18.33 29.37
CA LYS A 398 23.72 -19.73 29.78
C LYS A 398 25.11 -20.26 29.40
N LYS A 399 25.59 -19.93 28.19
CA LYS A 399 26.92 -20.33 27.70
C LYS A 399 28.06 -19.61 28.42
N ALA A 400 27.86 -18.36 28.83
CA ALA A 400 28.88 -17.53 29.48
C ALA A 400 29.10 -17.87 30.98
N LYS A 401 28.35 -18.82 31.56
CA LYS A 401 28.36 -19.15 33.01
C LYS A 401 28.15 -17.95 33.93
N GLN A 402 27.54 -16.87 33.44
CA GLN A 402 27.16 -15.72 34.25
C GLN A 402 25.83 -16.00 34.96
N PRO A 403 25.57 -15.39 36.13
CA PRO A 403 24.27 -15.50 36.78
C PRO A 403 23.18 -14.98 35.85
N SER A 404 22.24 -15.86 35.48
CA SER A 404 21.15 -15.51 34.57
C SER A 404 20.27 -14.43 35.19
N PRO A 405 20.01 -13.30 34.50
CA PRO A 405 19.11 -12.27 35.00
C PRO A 405 17.66 -12.79 35.09
N TYR A 406 17.37 -13.94 34.50
CA TYR A 406 16.04 -14.57 34.47
C TYR A 406 15.86 -15.65 35.54
N LYS A 407 16.92 -15.96 36.31
CA LYS A 407 16.93 -17.13 37.19
C LYS A 407 15.78 -17.14 38.20
N ALA A 408 15.53 -16.01 38.87
CA ALA A 408 14.44 -15.91 39.84
C ALA A 408 13.06 -16.19 39.22
N ILE A 409 12.86 -15.77 37.97
CA ILE A 409 11.63 -15.98 37.22
C ILE A 409 11.52 -17.46 36.84
N THR A 410 12.56 -18.05 36.23
CA THR A 410 12.54 -19.45 35.79
C THR A 410 12.43 -20.42 36.96
N ASP A 411 13.12 -20.17 38.08
CA ASP A 411 13.06 -21.00 39.27
C ASP A 411 11.63 -20.96 39.86
N TRP A 412 10.99 -19.79 39.90
CA TRP A 412 9.60 -19.66 40.38
C TRP A 412 8.59 -20.44 39.54
N PHE A 413 8.73 -20.44 38.21
CA PHE A 413 7.90 -21.32 37.37
C PHE A 413 8.24 -22.80 37.57
N GLY A 414 9.53 -23.13 37.72
CA GLY A 414 10.03 -24.48 38.00
C GLY A 414 9.48 -25.11 39.29
N ASP A 415 9.12 -24.28 40.28
CA ASP A 415 8.42 -24.68 41.50
C ASP A 415 6.93 -25.06 41.27
N GLY A 416 6.47 -25.07 40.00
CA GLY A 416 5.11 -25.46 39.60
C GLY A 416 4.11 -24.31 39.56
N ASN A 417 4.56 -23.06 39.72
CA ASN A 417 3.68 -21.90 39.62
C ASN A 417 3.29 -21.60 38.16
N THR A 418 2.11 -21.01 37.97
CA THR A 418 1.62 -20.58 36.66
C THR A 418 1.16 -19.14 36.67
N VAL A 419 1.05 -18.53 35.48
CA VAL A 419 0.51 -17.17 35.29
C VAL A 419 -0.44 -17.17 34.11
N ASP A 420 -1.68 -16.75 34.36
CA ASP A 420 -2.70 -16.65 33.33
C ASP A 420 -2.90 -15.18 32.95
N ILE A 421 -2.56 -14.84 31.71
CA ILE A 421 -2.86 -13.54 31.10
C ILE A 421 -4.19 -13.69 30.36
N LEU A 422 -5.26 -13.23 30.98
CA LEU A 422 -6.61 -13.26 30.39
C LEU A 422 -6.83 -12.07 29.47
N ASN A 423 -7.47 -12.31 28.33
CA ASN A 423 -7.72 -11.29 27.31
C ASN A 423 -8.56 -10.13 27.82
N ASP A 424 -9.59 -10.42 28.63
CA ASP A 424 -10.55 -9.41 29.11
C ASP A 424 -10.22 -8.91 30.53
N ALA A 425 -9.05 -9.23 31.10
CA ALA A 425 -8.68 -8.83 32.45
C ALA A 425 -8.63 -7.31 32.64
N THR A 426 -9.19 -6.82 33.76
CA THR A 426 -9.07 -5.42 34.19
C THR A 426 -7.59 -5.00 34.34
N ALA A 427 -7.29 -3.71 34.23
CA ALA A 427 -5.94 -3.19 34.45
C ALA A 427 -5.40 -3.53 35.85
N ALA A 428 -6.28 -3.56 36.86
CA ALA A 428 -5.92 -3.92 38.23
C ALA A 428 -5.51 -5.40 38.34
N ASP A 429 -6.29 -6.31 37.78
CA ASP A 429 -6.00 -7.74 37.80
C ASP A 429 -4.76 -8.06 36.99
N TYR A 430 -4.63 -7.47 35.80
CA TYR A 430 -3.44 -7.60 34.95
C TYR A 430 -2.16 -7.19 35.69
N LYS A 431 -2.18 -6.03 36.36
CA LYS A 431 -1.06 -5.56 37.18
C LYS A 431 -0.73 -6.50 38.33
N LYS A 432 -1.76 -6.99 39.04
CA LYS A 432 -1.61 -7.92 40.15
C LYS A 432 -0.99 -9.24 39.70
N THR A 433 -1.44 -9.77 38.56
CA THR A 433 -0.94 -11.00 37.96
C THR A 433 0.55 -10.90 37.61
N LEU A 434 0.97 -9.82 36.95
CA LEU A 434 2.39 -9.63 36.58
C LEU A 434 3.29 -9.44 37.81
N LYS A 435 2.84 -8.66 38.80
CA LYS A 435 3.60 -8.42 40.05
C LYS A 435 3.73 -9.66 40.94
N ARG A 436 2.97 -10.72 40.68
CA ARG A 436 3.09 -11.99 41.40
C ARG A 436 4.38 -12.73 41.06
N VAL A 437 4.97 -12.48 39.89
CA VAL A 437 6.19 -13.16 39.42
C VAL A 437 7.43 -12.52 40.04
N PRO A 438 8.15 -13.21 40.94
CA PRO A 438 9.34 -12.67 41.59
C PRO A 438 10.44 -12.37 40.56
N GLY A 439 11.15 -11.25 40.74
CA GLY A 439 12.25 -10.83 39.87
C GLY A 439 11.85 -10.26 38.50
N LEU A 440 10.58 -10.37 38.09
CA LEU A 440 10.13 -9.85 36.80
C LEU A 440 10.13 -8.31 36.75
N GLU A 441 9.66 -7.67 37.81
CA GLU A 441 9.64 -6.20 37.91
C GLU A 441 11.06 -5.63 37.97
N GLU A 442 11.94 -6.26 38.76
CA GLU A 442 13.34 -5.90 38.93
C GLU A 442 14.15 -6.07 37.64
N LEU A 443 13.88 -7.13 36.87
CA LEU A 443 14.46 -7.35 35.56
C LEU A 443 14.15 -6.16 34.62
N VAL A 444 12.89 -5.76 34.56
CA VAL A 444 12.45 -4.64 33.71
C VAL A 444 13.06 -3.33 34.19
N GLU A 445 13.08 -3.04 35.50
CA GLU A 445 13.72 -1.83 36.03
C GLU A 445 15.21 -1.74 35.68
N LYS A 446 15.91 -2.88 35.71
CA LYS A 446 17.34 -2.93 35.42
C LYS A 446 17.65 -2.77 33.94
N GLN A 447 16.88 -3.41 33.06
CA GLN A 447 17.14 -3.39 31.62
C GLN A 447 16.50 -2.18 30.91
N GLN A 448 15.39 -1.68 31.46
CA GLN A 448 14.56 -0.63 30.87
C GLN A 448 14.20 0.44 31.92
N PRO A 449 15.19 1.18 32.45
CA PRO A 449 15.00 2.11 33.57
C PRO A 449 14.06 3.29 33.25
N ASN A 450 13.83 3.57 31.97
CA ASN A 450 12.95 4.64 31.51
C ASN A 450 11.47 4.24 31.46
N ALA A 451 11.16 2.94 31.46
CA ALA A 451 9.78 2.45 31.37
C ALA A 451 9.02 2.73 32.68
N LYS A 452 7.87 3.41 32.57
CA LYS A 452 7.05 3.83 33.74
C LYS A 452 5.60 3.41 33.59
N GLY A 453 4.90 3.25 34.72
CA GLY A 453 3.45 2.98 34.74
C GLY A 453 3.07 1.75 33.91
N ASP A 454 2.16 1.93 32.95
CA ASP A 454 1.64 0.85 32.10
C ASP A 454 2.68 0.32 31.11
N GLU A 455 3.63 1.15 30.67
CA GLU A 455 4.74 0.72 29.81
C GLU A 455 5.60 -0.34 30.51
N LYS A 456 5.83 -0.17 31.82
CA LYS A 456 6.55 -1.16 32.62
C LYS A 456 5.80 -2.49 32.68
N LEU A 457 4.47 -2.45 32.82
CA LEU A 457 3.65 -3.67 32.83
C LEU A 457 3.68 -4.37 31.46
N PHE A 458 3.62 -3.60 30.36
CA PHE A 458 3.84 -4.14 29.02
C PHE A 458 5.20 -4.84 28.90
N MET A 459 6.27 -4.23 29.40
CA MET A 459 7.61 -4.83 29.36
C MET A 459 7.73 -6.11 30.21
N MET A 460 6.99 -6.20 31.31
CA MET A 460 6.93 -7.42 32.12
C MET A 460 6.25 -8.56 31.35
N GLU A 461 5.11 -8.29 30.71
CA GLU A 461 4.43 -9.27 29.84
C GLU A 461 5.30 -9.66 28.64
N PHE A 462 5.92 -8.67 27.98
CA PHE A 462 6.83 -8.88 26.85
C PHE A 462 8.03 -9.75 27.23
N ALA A 463 8.58 -9.58 28.44
CA ALA A 463 9.65 -10.43 28.94
C ALA A 463 9.20 -11.89 29.13
N LEU A 464 7.99 -12.14 29.66
CA LEU A 464 7.46 -13.50 29.79
C LEU A 464 7.27 -14.17 28.43
N HIS A 465 6.71 -13.45 27.46
CA HIS A 465 6.59 -13.95 26.09
C HIS A 465 7.96 -14.24 25.46
N GLY A 466 8.92 -13.32 25.54
CA GLY A 466 10.25 -13.54 24.99
C GLY A 466 10.99 -14.71 25.63
N LEU A 467 10.86 -14.90 26.95
CA LEU A 467 11.38 -16.08 27.64
C LEU A 467 10.73 -17.37 27.15
N ALA A 468 9.43 -17.37 26.88
CA ALA A 468 8.74 -18.51 26.30
C ALA A 468 9.23 -18.80 24.86
N GLU A 469 9.43 -17.77 24.02
CA GLU A 469 9.96 -17.94 22.66
C GLU A 469 11.42 -18.39 22.63
N HIS A 470 12.18 -18.16 23.69
CA HIS A 470 13.54 -18.68 23.91
C HIS A 470 13.57 -19.99 24.72
N SER A 471 12.43 -20.69 24.80
CA SER A 471 12.29 -21.98 25.49
C SER A 471 12.79 -21.95 26.95
N GLN A 472 12.71 -20.80 27.63
CA GLN A 472 12.97 -20.70 29.07
C GLN A 472 11.70 -20.98 29.88
N LEU A 473 10.53 -20.71 29.29
CA LEU A 473 9.21 -20.98 29.84
C LEU A 473 8.37 -21.73 28.80
N SER A 474 7.31 -22.41 29.24
CA SER A 474 6.26 -22.90 28.35
C SER A 474 5.09 -21.91 28.35
N LYS A 475 4.46 -21.74 27.18
CA LYS A 475 3.19 -21.04 27.02
C LYS A 475 2.15 -21.99 26.43
N SER A 476 0.92 -21.96 26.96
CA SER A 476 -0.22 -22.71 26.43
C SER A 476 -1.44 -21.81 26.31
N ARG A 477 -2.26 -22.04 25.29
CA ARG A 477 -3.51 -21.29 25.11
C ARG A 477 -4.57 -21.72 26.12
N LEU A 478 -5.29 -20.74 26.63
CA LEU A 478 -6.56 -20.93 27.33
C LEU A 478 -7.71 -20.54 26.40
N SER A 479 -8.94 -20.86 26.77
CA SER A 479 -10.14 -20.44 26.03
C SER A 479 -10.27 -18.91 25.92
N THR A 480 -9.81 -18.17 26.93
CA THR A 480 -9.94 -16.71 27.04
C THR A 480 -8.63 -16.00 27.43
N GLY A 481 -7.49 -16.61 27.12
CA GLY A 481 -6.18 -16.03 27.44
C GLY A 481 -5.00 -16.96 27.15
N LEU A 482 -3.91 -16.72 27.84
CA LEU A 482 -2.67 -17.50 27.71
C LEU A 482 -2.10 -17.81 29.10
N GLN A 483 -1.59 -19.02 29.27
CA GLN A 483 -0.95 -19.48 30.49
C GLN A 483 0.56 -19.65 30.27
N PHE A 484 1.35 -19.12 31.19
CA PHE A 484 2.77 -19.43 31.35
C PHE A 484 2.98 -20.45 32.46
N LYS A 485 3.88 -21.39 32.22
CA LYS A 485 4.27 -22.45 33.18
C LYS A 485 5.71 -22.90 32.95
N ASP A 486 6.18 -23.79 33.81
CA ASP A 486 7.47 -24.46 33.64
C ASP A 486 7.57 -25.18 32.29
N LEU A 487 8.77 -25.16 31.71
CA LEU A 487 9.06 -25.75 30.41
C LEU A 487 8.85 -27.28 30.42
N LEU A 488 9.36 -27.98 31.43
CA LEU A 488 9.30 -29.44 31.50
C LEU A 488 7.85 -29.90 31.71
N SER A 489 7.12 -29.23 32.60
CA SER A 489 5.70 -29.47 32.82
C SER A 489 4.86 -29.22 31.56
N GLY A 490 5.26 -28.24 30.75
CA GLY A 490 4.67 -27.96 29.44
C GLY A 490 4.89 -29.06 28.40
N MET A 491 6.05 -29.72 28.39
CA MET A 491 6.35 -30.81 27.45
C MET A 491 5.45 -32.04 27.68
N PHE A 492 5.02 -32.30 28.91
CA PHE A 492 4.14 -33.44 29.25
C PHE A 492 2.65 -33.17 29.03
N THR A 493 2.26 -31.91 28.76
CA THR A 493 0.86 -31.49 28.55
C THR A 493 0.57 -31.11 27.09
N MET A 494 1.54 -31.25 26.18
CA MET A 494 1.28 -31.16 24.74
C MET A 494 0.45 -32.38 24.30
N PRO A 495 -0.62 -32.21 23.50
CA PRO A 495 -1.32 -33.34 22.91
C PRO A 495 -0.31 -34.20 22.16
N ARG A 496 -0.23 -35.49 22.46
CA ARG A 496 0.47 -36.44 21.59
C ARG A 496 -0.29 -36.46 20.28
N PHE A 497 0.33 -35.98 19.21
CA PHE A 497 -0.20 -36.14 17.86
C PHE A 497 -0.56 -37.61 17.62
N GLY A 498 -1.86 -37.90 17.49
CA GLY A 498 -2.38 -39.23 17.12
C GLY A 498 -3.14 -40.02 18.19
N ALA A 499 -3.50 -39.46 19.34
CA ALA A 499 -4.52 -40.07 20.21
C ALA A 499 -5.86 -39.39 19.93
N GLU A 500 -6.73 -40.08 19.18
CA GLU A 500 -8.15 -39.76 19.14
C GLU A 500 -8.71 -39.88 20.56
N ASP A 501 -9.57 -38.93 20.94
CA ASP A 501 -10.34 -38.97 22.19
C ASP A 501 -11.33 -40.16 22.16
N GLU A 502 -10.82 -41.37 22.40
CA GLU A 502 -11.61 -42.48 22.91
C GLU A 502 -11.69 -42.29 24.44
N ASP A 503 -12.73 -41.61 24.94
CA ASP A 503 -13.34 -41.88 26.25
C ASP A 503 -14.39 -40.79 26.60
N GLU A 504 -15.50 -40.75 25.86
CA GLU A 504 -16.77 -40.24 26.39
C GLU A 504 -17.93 -41.09 25.86
N ASP A 505 -18.00 -42.34 26.33
CA ASP A 505 -19.23 -43.14 26.34
C ASP A 505 -19.17 -44.10 27.56
N GLN A 506 -19.37 -43.54 28.75
CA GLN A 506 -19.75 -44.33 29.92
C GLN A 506 -20.47 -43.48 30.98
N PHE A 507 -21.80 -43.61 30.92
CA PHE A 507 -22.85 -43.52 31.95
C PHE A 507 -23.93 -42.47 31.77
#